data_AF-A0A381P599-F1
#
_entry.id   AF-A0A381P599-F1
#
_cell.length_a   1.000
_cell.length_b   1.000
_cell.length_c   1.000
_cell.angle_alpha   90.00
_cell.angle_beta   90.00
_cell.angle_gamma   90.00
#
_symmetry.space_group_name_H-M   'P 1'
#
loop_
_entity.id
_entity.type
_entity.pdbx_description
1 polymer ?
#
loop_
_entity_poly.entity_id
_entity_poly.type
_entity_poly.pdbx_seq_one_letter_code
_entity_poly.pdbx_strand_id
1 'polypeptide(L)'
;MDNDNVYDYEQRLSVWAHFQSSMPLSDTVFVSRTASIDEETPADSLWISDAIVKITGDTLDMLLDPVDRKPGRYFTESSYIFLPGVEYTVSASYNGLSAQGKTTIPNDIIIETVEPSVYTCRGVGYDVPSINIENFSHSSPFPTGAIDTVYLRQGNCFTESFASYPLYKINFNEDDYQTIRIISLALEADQKDLEPFSDGNSNEIWDIDEEFEDWNENGVRDSIYSNLIYDTTGTYARWKGPYLRDKDNVPFKLNPWPWNIETSPVNMSWLFYDYYGYHLMTFQATDEAFFNYFQGLPEFNTFVLPASNVVGGYGLVSSSASKSFLVYVAPYKEE
;
A
#
# COMPACT_ATOMS: atom_id res chain seq x y z
N MET A 1 44.62 0.48 13.10
CA MET A 1 44.20 1.55 12.18
C MET A 1 43.73 0.82 10.96
N ASP A 2 42.47 0.42 10.98
CA ASP A 2 41.85 -0.18 9.82
C ASP A 2 41.78 0.90 8.75
N ASN A 3 42.24 0.58 7.54
CA ASN A 3 42.03 1.43 6.38
C ASN A 3 40.52 1.56 6.21
N ASP A 4 39.97 2.74 6.54
CA ASP A 4 38.68 3.13 5.99
C ASP A 4 38.81 3.05 4.48
N ASN A 5 38.20 2.03 3.88
CA ASN A 5 38.05 1.95 2.44
C ASN A 5 37.21 3.16 2.03
N VAL A 6 37.87 4.20 1.55
CA VAL A 6 37.21 5.30 0.86
C VAL A 6 36.59 4.69 -0.39
N TYR A 7 35.28 4.50 -0.37
CA TYR A 7 34.52 4.14 -1.56
C TYR A 7 34.41 5.39 -2.43
N ASP A 8 35.19 5.45 -3.51
CA ASP A 8 35.03 6.50 -4.52
C ASP A 8 33.65 6.33 -5.18
N TYR A 9 32.88 7.42 -5.20
CA TYR A 9 31.56 7.43 -5.81
C TYR A 9 31.64 7.18 -7.32
N GLU A 10 30.83 6.23 -7.80
CA GLU A 10 30.60 5.99 -9.23
C GLU A 10 29.15 6.32 -9.58
N GLN A 11 28.94 7.20 -10.56
CA GLN A 11 27.60 7.48 -11.04
C GLN A 11 26.98 6.27 -11.74
N ARG A 12 25.79 5.88 -11.31
CA ARG A 12 25.01 4.78 -11.88
C ARG A 12 23.56 5.22 -12.13
N LEU A 13 22.81 4.39 -12.84
CA LEU A 13 21.37 4.57 -13.01
C LEU A 13 20.61 3.90 -11.86
N SER A 14 19.47 4.46 -11.49
CA SER A 14 18.49 3.85 -10.60
C SER A 14 17.23 3.58 -11.43
N VAL A 15 16.76 2.32 -11.44
CA VAL A 15 15.64 1.87 -12.27
C VAL A 15 14.59 1.21 -11.38
N TRP A 16 13.34 1.64 -11.51
CA TRP A 16 12.22 1.08 -10.76
C TRP A 16 11.08 0.70 -11.68
N ALA A 17 10.58 -0.51 -11.52
CA ALA A 17 9.44 -1.02 -12.26
C ALA A 17 8.67 -2.04 -11.42
N HIS A 18 7.35 -2.10 -11.64
CA HIS A 18 6.49 -3.14 -11.10
C HIS A 18 5.56 -3.65 -12.20
N PHE A 19 5.44 -4.97 -12.34
CA PHE A 19 4.48 -5.60 -13.25
C PHE A 19 3.41 -6.36 -12.48
N GLN A 20 2.18 -6.29 -12.97
CA GLN A 20 1.06 -7.03 -12.40
C GLN A 20 0.57 -8.09 -13.38
N SER A 21 0.42 -9.31 -12.88
CA SER A 21 -0.11 -10.43 -13.64
C SER A 21 -1.49 -10.09 -14.20
N SER A 22 -1.72 -10.49 -15.46
CA SER A 22 -2.99 -10.33 -16.16
C SER A 22 -3.45 -8.87 -16.34
N MET A 23 -2.52 -7.91 -16.25
CA MET A 23 -2.76 -6.51 -16.52
C MET A 23 -1.79 -5.96 -17.58
N PRO A 24 -2.15 -4.86 -18.28
CA PRO A 24 -1.17 -4.08 -19.01
C PRO A 24 -0.21 -3.39 -18.05
N LEU A 25 0.76 -2.66 -18.59
CA LEU A 25 1.62 -1.80 -17.78
C LEU A 25 0.72 -0.78 -17.06
N SER A 26 0.55 -0.92 -15.76
CA SER A 26 -0.38 -0.11 -14.96
C SER A 26 0.27 1.12 -14.33
N ASP A 27 1.60 1.16 -14.26
CA ASP A 27 2.38 2.28 -13.73
C ASP A 27 3.63 2.56 -14.58
N THR A 28 4.26 3.70 -14.36
CA THR A 28 5.46 4.13 -15.07
C THR A 28 6.71 3.38 -14.61
N VAL A 29 7.65 3.15 -15.53
CA VAL A 29 9.04 2.82 -15.18
C VAL A 29 9.76 4.10 -14.81
N PHE A 30 10.49 4.09 -13.69
CA PHE A 30 11.23 5.25 -13.23
C PHE A 30 12.72 5.09 -13.49
N VAL A 31 13.36 6.15 -13.97
CA VAL A 31 14.81 6.20 -14.24
C VAL A 31 15.39 7.51 -13.73
N SER A 32 16.40 7.39 -12.87
CA SER A 32 17.23 8.51 -12.40
C SER A 32 18.71 8.15 -12.43
N ARG A 33 19.58 9.14 -12.20
CA ARG A 33 20.98 8.90 -11.86
C ARG A 33 21.20 9.02 -10.36
N THR A 34 22.19 8.30 -9.85
CA THR A 34 22.71 8.56 -8.52
C THR A 34 23.45 9.91 -8.48
N ALA A 35 23.67 10.42 -7.27
CA ALA A 35 24.49 11.61 -7.02
C ALA A 35 25.48 11.32 -5.88
N SER A 36 26.63 12.00 -5.89
CA SER A 36 27.53 12.00 -4.74
C SER A 36 26.91 12.79 -3.58
N ILE A 37 27.28 12.47 -2.34
CA ILE A 37 26.84 13.25 -1.17
C ILE A 37 27.31 14.71 -1.21
N ASP A 38 28.46 14.95 -1.85
CA ASP A 38 29.05 16.28 -2.02
C ASP A 38 28.52 17.01 -3.28
N GLU A 39 27.63 16.38 -4.05
CA GLU A 39 27.05 16.98 -5.25
C GLU A 39 25.91 17.93 -4.86
N GLU A 40 26.14 19.24 -4.99
CA GLU A 40 25.12 20.28 -4.75
C GLU A 40 24.09 20.35 -5.89
N THR A 41 23.28 19.30 -6.03
CA THR A 41 22.27 19.18 -7.08
C THR A 41 20.89 18.89 -6.49
N PRO A 42 19.84 19.65 -6.84
CA PRO A 42 18.49 19.36 -6.40
C PRO A 42 18.04 17.96 -6.84
N ALA A 43 17.37 17.21 -5.95
CA ALA A 43 16.92 15.85 -6.22
C ALA A 43 16.08 15.73 -7.51
N ASP A 44 15.24 16.73 -7.80
CA ASP A 44 14.39 16.75 -8.99
C ASP A 44 15.16 16.76 -10.31
N SER A 45 16.42 17.21 -10.30
CA SER A 45 17.27 17.22 -11.49
C SER A 45 18.05 15.92 -11.71
N LEU A 46 17.91 14.95 -10.80
CA LEU A 46 18.47 13.60 -10.95
C LEU A 46 17.62 12.70 -11.86
N TRP A 47 16.35 13.07 -12.09
CA TRP A 47 15.44 12.37 -12.97
C TRP A 47 15.82 12.56 -14.45
N ILE A 48 15.85 11.47 -15.21
CA ILE A 48 16.32 11.47 -16.61
C ILE A 48 15.12 11.44 -17.55
N SER A 49 15.03 12.39 -18.48
CA SER A 49 13.85 12.52 -19.38
C SER A 49 14.05 11.94 -20.77
N ASP A 50 15.27 11.54 -21.11
CA ASP A 50 15.70 11.12 -22.45
C ASP A 50 16.54 9.82 -22.44
N ALA A 51 16.32 8.96 -21.43
CA ALA A 51 16.87 7.60 -21.43
C ALA A 51 16.15 6.72 -22.46
N ILE A 52 16.86 5.73 -22.98
CA ILE A 52 16.24 4.67 -23.78
C ILE A 52 15.82 3.57 -22.82
N VAL A 53 14.52 3.36 -22.65
CA VAL A 53 13.93 2.39 -21.72
C VAL A 53 13.16 1.33 -22.48
N LYS A 54 13.48 0.05 -22.23
CA LYS A 54 12.82 -1.09 -22.88
C LYS A 54 12.37 -2.15 -21.90
N ILE A 55 11.23 -2.77 -22.20
CA ILE A 55 10.75 -3.99 -21.57
C ILE A 55 10.87 -5.12 -22.58
N THR A 56 11.55 -6.20 -22.21
CA THR A 56 11.71 -7.38 -23.04
C THR A 56 11.26 -8.64 -22.30
N GLY A 57 10.61 -9.56 -23.01
CA GLY A 57 10.29 -10.92 -22.57
C GLY A 57 10.45 -11.89 -23.73
N ASP A 58 9.97 -13.13 -23.62
CA ASP A 58 10.18 -14.17 -24.64
C ASP A 58 9.76 -13.74 -26.07
N THR A 59 8.62 -13.07 -26.19
CA THR A 59 8.08 -12.57 -27.47
C THR A 59 7.86 -11.06 -27.47
N LEU A 60 8.20 -10.39 -26.37
CA LEU A 60 7.96 -8.97 -26.16
C LEU A 60 9.27 -8.19 -26.35
N ASP A 61 9.23 -7.16 -27.18
CA ASP A 61 10.25 -6.09 -27.23
C ASP A 61 9.50 -4.76 -27.35
N MET A 62 9.47 -4.02 -26.25
CA MET A 62 8.66 -2.82 -26.08
C MET A 62 9.56 -1.67 -25.67
N LEU A 63 9.56 -0.61 -26.48
CA LEU A 63 10.16 0.67 -26.14
C LEU A 63 9.14 1.51 -25.36
N LEU A 64 9.58 2.13 -24.28
CA LEU A 64 8.76 3.07 -23.51
C LEU A 64 9.07 4.51 -23.90
N ASP A 65 8.04 5.34 -23.89
CA ASP A 65 8.12 6.76 -24.17
C ASP A 65 8.22 7.57 -22.87
N PRO A 66 9.02 8.65 -22.85
CA PRO A 66 9.02 9.58 -21.72
C PRO A 66 7.64 10.20 -21.50
N VAL A 67 7.21 10.30 -20.24
CA VAL A 67 5.94 10.92 -19.88
C VAL A 67 6.09 12.43 -19.83
N ASP A 68 5.24 13.13 -20.60
CA ASP A 68 5.31 14.58 -20.72
C ASP A 68 5.17 15.29 -19.36
N ARG A 69 6.04 16.27 -19.11
CA ARG A 69 6.15 17.04 -17.86
C ARG A 69 6.36 16.20 -16.58
N LYS A 70 6.77 14.95 -16.70
CA LYS A 70 7.12 14.08 -15.56
C LYS A 70 8.50 13.43 -15.79
N PRO A 71 9.60 14.17 -15.56
CA PRO A 71 10.96 13.66 -15.71
C PRO A 71 11.17 12.32 -15.01
N GLY A 72 11.97 11.44 -15.62
CA GLY A 72 12.27 10.14 -15.06
C GLY A 72 11.19 9.09 -15.26
N ARG A 73 10.00 9.43 -15.76
CA ARG A 73 8.91 8.46 -15.95
C ARG A 73 8.78 8.04 -17.40
N TYR A 74 8.64 6.73 -17.62
CA TYR A 74 8.52 6.11 -18.93
C TYR A 74 7.31 5.19 -18.95
N PHE A 75 6.53 5.25 -20.03
CA PHE A 75 5.28 4.52 -20.16
C PHE A 75 5.00 4.12 -21.61
N THR A 76 3.99 3.26 -21.82
CA THR A 76 3.45 3.00 -23.14
C THR A 76 1.95 2.72 -23.05
N GLU A 77 1.21 3.12 -24.07
CA GLU A 77 -0.22 2.81 -24.23
C GLU A 77 -0.46 1.39 -24.81
N SER A 78 0.59 0.56 -24.87
CA SER A 78 0.47 -0.81 -25.34
C SER A 78 -0.53 -1.60 -24.49
N SER A 79 -1.45 -2.30 -25.17
CA SER A 79 -2.41 -3.20 -24.52
C SER A 79 -1.83 -4.59 -24.25
N TYR A 80 -0.50 -4.75 -24.28
CA TYR A 80 0.14 -6.02 -23.98
C TYR A 80 -0.14 -6.42 -22.53
N ILE A 81 -0.64 -7.63 -22.33
CA ILE A 81 -0.97 -8.16 -21.00
C ILE A 81 0.21 -9.00 -20.49
N PHE A 82 0.74 -8.63 -19.33
CA PHE A 82 1.80 -9.38 -18.67
C PHE A 82 1.28 -10.72 -18.15
N LEU A 83 1.99 -11.79 -18.48
CA LEU A 83 1.51 -13.16 -18.24
C LEU A 83 2.11 -13.75 -16.95
N PRO A 84 1.33 -14.54 -16.20
CA PRO A 84 1.84 -15.27 -15.04
C PRO A 84 2.94 -16.27 -15.44
N GLY A 85 3.94 -16.44 -14.58
CA GLY A 85 5.04 -17.39 -14.77
C GLY A 85 6.10 -16.97 -15.81
N VAL A 86 5.98 -15.80 -16.42
CA VAL A 86 6.91 -15.30 -17.45
C VAL A 86 7.94 -14.35 -16.86
N GLU A 87 9.19 -14.49 -17.30
CA GLU A 87 10.28 -13.54 -16.97
C GLU A 87 10.22 -12.31 -17.88
N TYR A 88 10.29 -11.13 -17.27
CA TYR A 88 10.43 -9.86 -17.97
C TYR A 88 11.67 -9.13 -17.49
N THR A 89 12.28 -8.41 -18.43
CA THR A 89 13.49 -7.63 -18.21
C THR A 89 13.25 -6.18 -18.55
N VAL A 90 13.60 -5.28 -17.65
CA VAL A 90 13.61 -3.83 -17.88
C VAL A 90 15.05 -3.40 -18.08
N SER A 91 15.32 -2.65 -19.15
CA SER A 91 16.63 -2.06 -19.40
C SER A 91 16.50 -0.56 -19.61
N ALA A 92 17.44 0.20 -19.07
CA ALA A 92 17.57 1.63 -19.24
C ALA A 92 19.00 1.96 -19.66
N SER A 93 19.16 2.88 -20.63
CA SER A 93 20.47 3.39 -21.03
C SER A 93 20.45 4.90 -21.22
N TYR A 94 21.51 5.55 -20.74
CA TYR A 94 21.65 7.00 -20.79
C TYR A 94 23.12 7.40 -20.68
N ASN A 95 23.62 8.23 -21.59
CA ASN A 95 25.01 8.76 -21.59
C ASN A 95 26.11 7.71 -21.35
N GLY A 96 25.98 6.54 -21.98
CA GLY A 96 26.94 5.43 -21.85
C GLY A 96 26.78 4.59 -20.59
N LEU A 97 25.88 4.95 -19.67
CA LEU A 97 25.44 4.11 -18.56
C LEU A 97 24.33 3.17 -19.01
N SER A 98 24.30 1.98 -18.43
CA SER A 98 23.25 0.99 -18.66
C SER A 98 22.90 0.28 -17.36
N ALA A 99 21.61 0.10 -17.11
CA ALA A 99 21.10 -0.67 -16.00
C ALA A 99 19.99 -1.62 -16.48
N GLN A 100 19.92 -2.80 -15.88
CA GLN A 100 18.96 -3.82 -16.27
C GLN A 100 18.50 -4.63 -15.05
N GLY A 101 17.18 -4.78 -14.87
CA GLY A 101 16.60 -5.62 -13.82
C GLY A 101 15.64 -6.65 -14.41
N LYS A 102 15.45 -7.76 -13.68
CA LYS A 102 14.65 -8.91 -14.12
C LYS A 102 13.68 -9.36 -13.05
N THR A 103 12.47 -9.72 -13.46
CA THR A 103 11.44 -10.24 -12.57
C THR A 103 10.68 -11.38 -13.24
N THR A 104 10.23 -12.35 -12.46
CA THR A 104 9.36 -13.43 -12.93
C THR A 104 8.01 -13.27 -12.26
N ILE A 105 6.96 -13.09 -13.05
CA ILE A 105 5.62 -12.87 -12.52
C ILE A 105 5.14 -14.12 -11.78
N PRO A 106 4.70 -13.99 -10.51
CA PRO A 106 4.07 -15.09 -9.78
C PRO A 106 2.94 -15.75 -10.58
N ASN A 107 2.79 -17.07 -10.45
CA ASN A 107 1.81 -17.81 -11.23
C ASN A 107 0.37 -17.41 -10.88
N ASP A 108 0.03 -17.43 -9.58
CA ASP A 108 -1.29 -17.07 -9.09
C ASP A 108 -1.28 -16.87 -7.56
N ILE A 109 -2.18 -16.06 -7.02
CA ILE A 109 -2.41 -16.00 -5.57
C ILE A 109 -3.77 -16.58 -5.23
N ILE A 110 -3.77 -17.60 -4.38
CA ILE A 110 -4.99 -18.25 -3.91
C ILE A 110 -5.30 -17.65 -2.53
N ILE A 111 -6.47 -17.00 -2.42
CA ILE A 111 -7.03 -16.61 -1.13
C ILE A 111 -8.33 -17.38 -0.86
N GLU A 112 -8.52 -17.74 0.40
CA GLU A 112 -9.68 -18.50 0.88
C GLU A 112 -10.24 -17.83 2.15
N THR A 113 -11.56 -17.87 2.29
CA THR A 113 -12.19 -17.49 3.56
C THR A 113 -11.88 -18.53 4.63
N VAL A 114 -11.69 -18.08 5.86
CA VAL A 114 -11.59 -18.96 7.02
C VAL A 114 -13.00 -19.17 7.60
N GLU A 115 -13.27 -20.38 8.10
CA GLU A 115 -14.52 -20.70 8.79
C GLU A 115 -14.74 -19.81 10.02
N PRO A 116 -16.00 -19.46 10.35
CA PRO A 116 -16.31 -18.67 11.54
C PRO A 116 -15.68 -19.26 12.79
N SER A 117 -15.16 -18.39 13.66
CA SER A 117 -14.43 -18.80 14.86
C SER A 117 -14.75 -17.89 16.04
N VAL A 118 -14.34 -18.25 17.25
CA VAL A 118 -14.52 -17.41 18.45
C VAL A 118 -13.17 -16.86 18.88
N TYR A 119 -13.08 -15.54 19.02
CA TYR A 119 -11.96 -14.84 19.64
C TYR A 119 -12.25 -14.60 21.12
N THR A 120 -11.44 -15.20 22.00
CA THR A 120 -11.60 -15.03 23.44
C THR A 120 -10.70 -13.92 23.95
N CYS A 121 -11.28 -12.89 24.55
CA CYS A 121 -10.54 -11.83 25.21
C CYS A 121 -11.13 -11.53 26.59
N ARG A 122 -10.25 -11.52 27.60
CA ARG A 122 -10.62 -11.30 29.02
C ARG A 122 -11.77 -12.21 29.50
N GLY A 123 -11.81 -13.45 29.00
CA GLY A 123 -12.84 -14.45 29.34
C GLY A 123 -14.17 -14.29 28.61
N VAL A 124 -14.31 -13.29 27.74
CA VAL A 124 -15.48 -13.08 26.87
C VAL A 124 -15.16 -13.59 25.47
N GLY A 125 -16.06 -14.38 24.90
CA GLY A 125 -15.97 -14.84 23.51
C GLY A 125 -16.66 -13.85 22.57
N TYR A 126 -16.00 -13.54 21.46
CA TYR A 126 -16.52 -12.71 20.38
C TYR A 126 -16.50 -13.53 19.09
N ASP A 127 -17.63 -13.58 18.38
CA ASP A 127 -17.72 -14.29 17.11
C ASP A 127 -16.96 -13.55 16.03
N VAL A 128 -16.07 -14.26 15.33
CA VAL A 128 -15.31 -13.80 14.16
C VAL A 128 -15.97 -14.41 12.93
N PRO A 129 -16.61 -13.62 12.07
CA PRO A 129 -17.31 -14.13 10.90
C PRO A 129 -16.34 -14.55 9.77
N SER A 130 -16.86 -15.38 8.86
CA SER A 130 -16.32 -15.51 7.51
C SER A 130 -16.88 -14.40 6.62
N ILE A 131 -16.22 -14.11 5.50
CA ILE A 131 -16.68 -13.10 4.54
C ILE A 131 -16.68 -13.65 3.11
N ASN A 132 -17.54 -13.07 2.26
CA ASN A 132 -17.57 -13.32 0.84
C ASN A 132 -16.43 -12.58 0.14
N ILE A 133 -15.44 -13.33 -0.30
CA ILE A 133 -14.29 -12.82 -1.06
C ILE A 133 -14.46 -12.92 -2.58
N GLU A 134 -15.57 -13.50 -3.06
CA GLU A 134 -15.87 -13.65 -4.50
C GLU A 134 -16.87 -12.58 -4.95
N ASN A 135 -16.60 -11.32 -4.61
CA ASN A 135 -17.50 -10.20 -4.85
C ASN A 135 -16.91 -9.07 -5.72
N PHE A 136 -15.70 -9.25 -6.25
CA PHE A 136 -15.04 -8.26 -7.09
C PHE A 136 -14.36 -8.89 -8.30
N SER A 137 -14.37 -8.17 -9.43
CA SER A 137 -13.59 -8.50 -10.61
C SER A 137 -13.17 -7.22 -11.31
N HIS A 138 -11.88 -7.11 -11.68
CA HIS A 138 -11.35 -6.01 -12.48
C HIS A 138 -12.03 -5.86 -13.85
N SER A 139 -12.71 -6.92 -14.32
CA SER A 139 -13.45 -6.89 -15.59
C SER A 139 -14.85 -6.26 -15.46
N SER A 140 -15.33 -6.02 -14.23
CA SER A 140 -16.65 -5.50 -13.95
C SER A 140 -16.57 -4.14 -13.25
N PRO A 141 -17.33 -3.13 -13.71
CA PRO A 141 -17.43 -1.85 -13.01
C PRO A 141 -18.29 -1.93 -11.74
N PHE A 142 -18.99 -3.05 -11.51
CA PHE A 142 -19.85 -3.29 -10.35
C PHE A 142 -19.39 -4.51 -9.54
N PRO A 143 -19.69 -4.56 -8.23
CA PRO A 143 -19.46 -5.76 -7.42
C PRO A 143 -20.11 -6.98 -8.07
N THR A 144 -19.39 -8.09 -8.11
CA THR A 144 -19.84 -9.36 -8.71
C THR A 144 -20.60 -10.25 -7.74
N GLY A 145 -20.62 -9.88 -6.46
CA GLY A 145 -21.27 -10.62 -5.37
C GLY A 145 -21.65 -9.71 -4.21
N ALA A 146 -22.22 -10.30 -3.16
CA ALA A 146 -22.58 -9.57 -1.95
C ALA A 146 -21.34 -9.02 -1.25
N ILE A 147 -21.39 -7.77 -0.81
CA ILE A 147 -20.35 -7.14 0.00
C ILE A 147 -20.76 -7.28 1.46
N ASP A 148 -19.94 -7.98 2.24
CA ASP A 148 -20.20 -8.14 3.67
C ASP A 148 -19.79 -6.90 4.47
N THR A 149 -20.53 -6.67 5.55
CA THR A 149 -20.26 -5.61 6.52
C THR A 149 -19.55 -6.19 7.73
N VAL A 150 -18.43 -5.56 8.11
CA VAL A 150 -17.70 -5.86 9.35
C VAL A 150 -17.76 -4.65 10.27
N TYR A 151 -17.93 -4.90 11.57
CA TYR A 151 -18.10 -3.85 12.57
C TYR A 151 -16.83 -3.63 13.36
N LEU A 152 -16.25 -2.44 13.23
CA LEU A 152 -15.09 -2.04 14.01
C LEU A 152 -15.52 -1.44 15.34
N ARG A 153 -15.10 -2.10 16.42
CA ARG A 153 -15.21 -1.65 17.80
C ARG A 153 -13.89 -1.01 18.21
N GLN A 154 -13.93 0.06 19.00
CA GLN A 154 -12.72 0.70 19.53
C GLN A 154 -12.51 0.34 21.01
N GLY A 155 -11.24 0.30 21.42
CA GLY A 155 -10.79 0.05 22.79
C GLY A 155 -10.75 -1.44 23.19
N ASN A 156 -10.22 -1.69 24.39
CA ASN A 156 -10.11 -3.02 25.01
C ASN A 156 -9.56 -4.10 24.06
N CYS A 157 -10.39 -5.09 23.74
CA CYS A 157 -10.01 -6.24 22.94
C CYS A 157 -9.89 -5.95 21.44
N PHE A 158 -10.25 -4.75 20.98
CA PHE A 158 -10.51 -4.47 19.57
C PHE A 158 -9.46 -3.57 18.90
N THR A 159 -8.91 -2.57 19.60
CA THR A 159 -7.87 -1.66 19.06
C THR A 159 -6.64 -1.47 19.94
N GLU A 160 -6.44 -2.28 21.00
CA GLU A 160 -5.33 -2.08 21.95
C GLU A 160 -4.02 -2.84 21.63
N SER A 161 -3.98 -3.68 20.59
CA SER A 161 -2.75 -4.40 20.20
C SER A 161 -2.77 -4.98 18.78
N PHE A 162 -1.62 -5.51 18.33
CA PHE A 162 -1.53 -6.32 17.11
C PHE A 162 -2.32 -7.64 17.19
N ALA A 163 -2.58 -8.13 18.40
CA ALA A 163 -3.33 -9.35 18.66
C ALA A 163 -4.81 -9.08 18.97
N SER A 164 -5.30 -7.88 18.63
CA SER A 164 -6.70 -7.51 18.85
C SER A 164 -7.64 -8.38 18.02
N TYR A 165 -8.92 -8.32 18.38
CA TYR A 165 -10.02 -8.99 17.70
C TYR A 165 -9.90 -8.85 16.16
N PRO A 166 -9.84 -9.97 15.43
CA PRO A 166 -9.91 -9.95 13.98
C PRO A 166 -11.35 -9.69 13.54
N LEU A 167 -11.54 -8.72 12.63
CA LEU A 167 -12.83 -8.47 11.98
C LEU A 167 -13.26 -9.68 11.14
N TYR A 168 -12.29 -10.34 10.53
CA TYR A 168 -12.40 -11.62 9.81
C TYR A 168 -10.99 -12.19 9.59
N LYS A 169 -10.88 -13.37 8.98
CA LYS A 169 -9.61 -14.02 8.67
C LYS A 169 -9.56 -14.52 7.23
N ILE A 170 -8.39 -14.42 6.61
CA ILE A 170 -8.16 -14.88 5.22
C ILE A 170 -6.97 -15.83 5.22
N ASN A 171 -7.16 -16.99 4.60
CA ASN A 171 -6.09 -17.91 4.24
C ASN A 171 -5.51 -17.51 2.90
N PHE A 172 -4.22 -17.75 2.74
CA PHE A 172 -3.55 -17.72 1.43
C PHE A 172 -2.55 -18.88 1.33
N ASN A 173 -2.12 -19.19 0.11
CA ASN A 173 -1.10 -20.19 -0.20
C ASN A 173 0.30 -19.73 0.24
N GLU A 174 0.56 -19.70 1.56
CA GLU A 174 1.80 -19.20 2.14
C GLU A 174 3.06 -19.97 1.70
N ASP A 175 2.95 -21.27 1.47
CA ASP A 175 4.09 -22.11 1.07
C ASP A 175 4.68 -21.74 -0.30
N ASP A 176 3.90 -21.04 -1.14
CA ASP A 176 4.30 -20.66 -2.49
C ASP A 176 5.07 -19.32 -2.51
N TYR A 177 5.01 -18.51 -1.45
CA TYR A 177 5.51 -17.13 -1.44
C TYR A 177 6.24 -16.77 -0.15
N GLN A 178 7.37 -16.08 -0.27
CA GLN A 178 8.12 -15.60 0.91
C GLN A 178 7.42 -14.47 1.65
N THR A 179 6.70 -13.62 0.92
CA THR A 179 5.88 -12.55 1.48
C THR A 179 4.69 -12.28 0.56
N ILE A 180 3.58 -11.92 1.16
CA ILE A 180 2.45 -11.33 0.48
C ILE A 180 2.30 -9.87 0.92
N ARG A 181 1.92 -9.01 -0.02
CA ARG A 181 1.57 -7.63 0.27
C ARG A 181 0.06 -7.48 0.26
N ILE A 182 -0.51 -7.07 1.38
CA ILE A 182 -1.93 -6.77 1.51
C ILE A 182 -2.10 -5.25 1.42
N ILE A 183 -2.94 -4.80 0.50
CA ILE A 183 -3.24 -3.39 0.29
C ILE A 183 -4.70 -3.16 0.68
N SER A 184 -4.91 -2.20 1.58
CA SER A 184 -6.23 -1.68 1.91
C SER A 184 -6.42 -0.34 1.22
N LEU A 185 -7.34 -0.29 0.26
CA LEU A 185 -7.75 0.94 -0.42
C LEU A 185 -9.16 1.32 0.03
N ALA A 186 -9.27 2.39 0.82
CA ALA A 186 -10.56 2.99 1.14
C ALA A 186 -11.07 3.78 -0.07
N LEU A 187 -12.24 3.40 -0.60
CA LEU A 187 -12.79 3.99 -1.83
C LEU A 187 -13.43 5.36 -1.61
N GLU A 188 -13.73 5.69 -0.35
CA GLU A 188 -14.45 6.90 0.05
C GLU A 188 -13.57 7.81 0.94
N ALA A 189 -12.26 7.59 1.00
CA ALA A 189 -11.35 8.31 1.92
C ALA A 189 -11.37 9.84 1.81
N ASP A 190 -11.76 10.36 0.64
CA ASP A 190 -11.85 11.80 0.38
C ASP A 190 -13.20 12.40 0.80
N GLN A 191 -14.12 11.59 1.36
CA GLN A 191 -15.41 12.07 1.83
C GLN A 191 -15.22 13.03 3.00
N LYS A 192 -15.74 14.25 2.84
CA LYS A 192 -15.73 15.26 3.90
C LYS A 192 -17.14 15.56 4.40
N ASP A 193 -17.25 15.78 5.71
CA ASP A 193 -18.45 16.24 6.39
C ASP A 193 -18.05 17.19 7.54
N LEU A 194 -19.02 17.78 8.21
CA LEU A 194 -18.79 18.65 9.35
C LEU A 194 -18.30 17.86 10.56
N GLU A 195 -17.43 18.49 11.36
CA GLU A 195 -16.96 17.95 12.62
C GLU A 195 -18.11 17.49 13.54
N PRO A 196 -17.95 16.36 14.24
CA PRO A 196 -18.97 15.87 15.15
C PRO A 196 -19.14 16.82 16.33
N PHE A 197 -20.36 16.90 16.85
CA PHE A 197 -20.70 17.72 18.01
C PHE A 197 -21.48 16.91 19.04
N SER A 198 -21.41 17.37 20.29
CA SER A 198 -22.20 16.80 21.38
C SER A 198 -23.60 17.41 21.36
N ASP A 199 -24.54 16.66 20.80
CA ASP A 199 -25.95 17.04 20.76
C ASP A 199 -26.61 16.84 22.14
N GLY A 200 -26.52 17.86 22.98
CA GLY A 200 -26.95 17.82 24.37
C GLY A 200 -28.48 17.84 24.52
N ASN A 201 -29.20 18.31 23.50
CA ASN A 201 -30.64 18.43 23.50
C ASN A 201 -31.35 17.42 22.57
N SER A 202 -30.57 16.59 21.87
CA SER A 202 -31.01 15.53 20.96
C SER A 202 -31.88 16.05 19.78
N ASN A 203 -31.56 17.23 19.26
CA ASN A 203 -32.27 17.84 18.13
C ASN A 203 -31.60 17.60 16.77
N GLU A 204 -30.44 16.92 16.74
CA GLU A 204 -29.59 16.64 15.58
C GLU A 204 -29.06 17.89 14.85
N ILE A 205 -29.07 19.05 15.52
CA ILE A 205 -28.66 20.35 14.98
C ILE A 205 -27.64 20.97 15.93
N TRP A 206 -26.49 21.39 15.39
CA TRP A 206 -25.49 22.07 16.20
C TRP A 206 -26.00 23.42 16.72
N ASP A 207 -26.07 23.54 18.04
CA ASP A 207 -26.36 24.78 18.75
C ASP A 207 -25.08 25.50 19.23
N ILE A 208 -25.13 26.82 19.37
CA ILE A 208 -23.94 27.64 19.69
C ILE A 208 -23.30 27.31 21.05
N ASP A 209 -24.06 26.70 21.95
CA ASP A 209 -23.63 26.26 23.29
C ASP A 209 -23.15 24.81 23.34
N GLU A 210 -23.12 24.11 22.20
CA GLU A 210 -22.64 22.72 22.11
C GLU A 210 -21.16 22.63 21.72
N GLU A 211 -20.46 21.73 22.40
CA GLU A 211 -19.07 21.42 22.10
C GLU A 211 -18.98 20.57 20.81
N PHE A 212 -17.97 20.86 20.00
CA PHE A 212 -17.62 20.06 18.82
C PHE A 212 -16.17 19.60 18.89
N GLU A 213 -15.86 18.52 18.21
CA GLU A 213 -14.49 18.03 18.09
C GLU A 213 -13.74 18.82 17.01
N ASP A 214 -12.88 19.74 17.44
CA ASP A 214 -12.03 20.58 16.59
C ASP A 214 -10.77 19.81 16.16
N TRP A 215 -10.89 18.99 15.11
CA TRP A 215 -9.83 18.11 14.63
C TRP A 215 -8.74 18.87 13.86
N ASN A 216 -9.09 19.99 13.23
CA ASN A 216 -8.14 20.85 12.53
C ASN A 216 -7.62 22.02 13.39
N GLU A 217 -8.04 22.12 14.64
CA GLU A 217 -7.56 23.07 15.66
C GLU A 217 -7.73 24.54 15.24
N ASN A 218 -8.81 24.86 14.51
CA ASN A 218 -9.05 26.20 14.00
C ASN A 218 -10.13 26.99 14.79
N GLY A 219 -10.78 26.34 15.76
CA GLY A 219 -11.82 26.91 16.62
C GLY A 219 -13.17 27.13 15.94
N VAL A 220 -13.40 26.56 14.76
CA VAL A 220 -14.64 26.67 13.98
C VAL A 220 -15.07 25.29 13.51
N ARG A 221 -16.33 24.93 13.79
CA ARG A 221 -16.92 23.68 13.31
C ARG A 221 -16.97 23.68 11.78
N ASP A 222 -16.07 22.96 11.15
CA ASP A 222 -15.95 22.92 9.70
C ASP A 222 -15.69 21.50 9.16
N SER A 223 -15.12 21.41 7.96
CA SER A 223 -15.11 20.19 7.17
C SER A 223 -13.87 19.33 7.41
N ILE A 224 -14.12 18.08 7.82
CA ILE A 224 -13.11 17.05 8.08
C ILE A 224 -13.39 15.79 7.26
N TYR A 225 -12.44 14.85 7.20
CA TYR A 225 -12.66 13.55 6.57
C TYR A 225 -13.58 12.69 7.42
N SER A 226 -14.85 12.60 7.02
CA SER A 226 -15.92 12.08 7.88
C SER A 226 -15.85 10.58 8.13
N ASN A 227 -15.19 9.86 7.24
CA ASN A 227 -15.00 8.43 7.35
C ASN A 227 -13.62 8.06 7.90
N LEU A 228 -12.76 9.01 8.24
CA LEU A 228 -11.50 8.70 8.91
C LEU A 228 -11.78 8.09 10.28
N ILE A 229 -11.07 7.02 10.63
CA ILE A 229 -11.15 6.43 11.97
C ILE A 229 -10.29 7.27 12.90
N TYR A 230 -10.95 8.16 13.62
CA TYR A 230 -10.37 8.97 14.68
C TYR A 230 -10.16 8.15 15.95
N ASP A 231 -8.89 8.02 16.37
CA ASP A 231 -8.48 7.34 17.60
C ASP A 231 -7.20 8.00 18.12
N THR A 232 -7.32 8.71 19.23
CA THR A 232 -6.23 9.47 19.86
C THR A 232 -5.49 8.66 20.93
N THR A 233 -5.79 7.36 21.06
CA THR A 233 -5.10 6.52 22.03
C THR A 233 -3.61 6.37 21.67
N GLY A 234 -2.77 6.30 22.71
CA GLY A 234 -1.33 6.10 22.52
C GLY A 234 -0.97 4.79 21.80
N THR A 235 -1.85 3.79 21.88
CA THR A 235 -1.71 2.54 21.12
C THR A 235 -1.91 2.76 19.64
N TYR A 236 -2.99 3.44 19.25
CA TYR A 236 -3.26 3.74 17.84
C TYR A 236 -2.08 4.50 17.22
N ALA A 237 -1.62 5.56 17.88
CA ALA A 237 -0.46 6.34 17.44
C ALA A 237 0.84 5.52 17.35
N ARG A 238 1.03 4.50 18.20
CA ARG A 238 2.21 3.63 18.16
C ARG A 238 2.24 2.72 16.95
N TRP A 239 1.09 2.16 16.57
CA TRP A 239 1.02 1.18 15.48
C TRP A 239 0.82 1.81 14.12
N LYS A 240 0.04 2.89 14.04
CA LYS A 240 -0.30 3.56 12.77
C LYS A 240 0.42 4.87 12.56
N GLY A 241 1.22 5.31 13.53
CA GLY A 241 1.83 6.63 13.53
C GLY A 241 0.83 7.77 13.76
N PRO A 242 1.30 9.02 13.76
CA PRO A 242 0.44 10.19 13.85
C PRO A 242 -0.42 10.37 12.59
N TYR A 243 -1.47 11.20 12.68
CA TYR A 243 -2.16 11.68 11.49
C TYR A 243 -1.27 12.65 10.72
N LEU A 244 -1.29 12.54 9.39
CA LEU A 244 -0.76 13.59 8.52
C LEU A 244 -1.77 14.73 8.49
N ARG A 245 -1.33 15.93 8.08
CA ARG A 245 -2.21 17.11 8.01
C ARG A 245 -2.15 17.75 6.63
N ASP A 246 -3.30 18.13 6.10
CA ASP A 246 -3.38 18.85 4.83
C ASP A 246 -3.07 20.34 4.99
N LYS A 247 -3.25 21.12 3.91
CA LYS A 247 -2.99 22.56 3.92
C LYS A 247 -3.90 23.36 4.88
N ASP A 248 -5.05 22.80 5.23
CA ASP A 248 -6.06 23.39 6.12
C ASP A 248 -5.97 22.77 7.53
N ASN A 249 -4.86 22.07 7.82
CA ASN A 249 -4.59 21.38 9.09
C ASN A 249 -5.54 20.19 9.38
N VAL A 250 -6.33 19.74 8.39
CA VAL A 250 -7.26 18.62 8.55
C VAL A 250 -6.46 17.31 8.61
N PRO A 251 -6.65 16.47 9.64
CA PRO A 251 -5.94 15.21 9.80
C PRO A 251 -6.38 14.17 8.77
N PHE A 252 -5.44 13.39 8.23
CA PHE A 252 -5.69 12.28 7.31
C PHE A 252 -4.67 11.15 7.48
N LYS A 253 -4.96 10.00 6.85
CA LYS A 253 -4.04 8.85 6.72
C LYS A 253 -3.75 8.55 5.26
N LEU A 254 -2.57 8.01 4.98
CA LEU A 254 -2.21 7.58 3.63
C LEU A 254 -3.17 6.49 3.16
N ASN A 255 -3.66 6.63 1.94
CA ASN A 255 -4.56 5.69 1.29
C ASN A 255 -4.09 5.50 -0.16
N PRO A 256 -3.81 4.26 -0.61
CA PRO A 256 -3.94 3.01 0.12
C PRO A 256 -2.81 2.77 1.14
N TRP A 257 -3.06 1.88 2.11
CA TRP A 257 -2.06 1.45 3.10
C TRP A 257 -1.64 0.00 2.90
N PRO A 258 -0.33 -0.30 2.73
CA PRO A 258 0.17 -1.66 2.55
C PRO A 258 0.62 -2.32 3.87
N TRP A 259 0.49 -3.64 3.94
CA TRP A 259 1.06 -4.51 4.97
C TRP A 259 1.78 -5.70 4.30
N ASN A 260 3.01 -5.99 4.71
CA ASN A 260 3.71 -7.21 4.28
C ASN A 260 3.47 -8.30 5.33
N ILE A 261 3.00 -9.47 4.89
CA ILE A 261 2.65 -10.60 5.73
C ILE A 261 3.32 -11.86 5.20
N GLU A 262 3.79 -12.71 6.11
CA GLU A 262 4.53 -13.94 5.77
C GLU A 262 3.78 -15.21 6.21
N THR A 263 2.69 -15.06 7.00
CA THR A 263 1.98 -16.19 7.60
C THR A 263 0.47 -16.13 7.41
N SER A 264 -0.11 -17.31 7.21
CA SER A 264 -1.53 -17.59 7.01
C SER A 264 -2.08 -18.40 8.21
N PRO A 265 -3.34 -18.20 8.63
CA PRO A 265 -4.28 -17.16 8.21
C PRO A 265 -3.88 -15.76 8.71
N VAL A 266 -4.23 -14.75 7.92
CA VAL A 266 -4.10 -13.35 8.35
C VAL A 266 -5.31 -12.95 9.18
N ASN A 267 -5.04 -12.43 10.37
CA ASN A 267 -6.04 -11.80 11.23
C ASN A 267 -6.29 -10.36 10.76
N MET A 268 -7.33 -10.16 9.96
CA MET A 268 -7.70 -8.84 9.43
C MET A 268 -8.32 -8.00 10.55
N SER A 269 -7.50 -7.22 11.24
CA SER A 269 -7.88 -6.40 12.39
C SER A 269 -7.95 -4.91 12.04
N TRP A 270 -8.21 -4.06 13.03
CA TRP A 270 -8.20 -2.60 12.92
C TRP A 270 -6.94 -2.01 12.28
N LEU A 271 -5.81 -2.72 12.31
CA LEU A 271 -4.54 -2.30 11.69
C LEU A 271 -4.64 -2.14 10.17
N PHE A 272 -5.56 -2.83 9.52
CA PHE A 272 -5.74 -2.78 8.06
C PHE A 272 -6.69 -1.67 7.59
N TYR A 273 -7.32 -0.93 8.50
CA TYR A 273 -8.38 0.04 8.16
C TYR A 273 -8.15 1.37 8.84
N ASP A 274 -7.88 2.40 8.05
CA ASP A 274 -7.78 3.78 8.54
C ASP A 274 -9.08 4.57 8.34
N TYR A 275 -9.99 4.04 7.53
CA TYR A 275 -11.26 4.67 7.19
C TYR A 275 -12.42 3.67 7.40
N TYR A 276 -13.62 4.20 7.61
CA TYR A 276 -14.90 3.50 7.46
C TYR A 276 -15.36 3.57 6.00
N GLY A 277 -16.32 2.72 5.64
CA GLY A 277 -16.90 2.66 4.30
C GLY A 277 -16.40 1.47 3.49
N TYR A 278 -16.44 1.60 2.16
CA TYR A 278 -15.99 0.53 1.25
C TYR A 278 -14.47 0.46 1.14
N HIS A 279 -13.93 -0.76 1.32
CA HIS A 279 -12.52 -1.07 1.10
C HIS A 279 -12.36 -2.09 -0.01
N LEU A 280 -11.48 -1.78 -0.98
CA LEU A 280 -10.92 -2.77 -1.89
C LEU A 280 -9.67 -3.37 -1.25
N MET A 281 -9.80 -4.59 -0.77
CA MET A 281 -8.71 -5.36 -0.21
C MET A 281 -8.02 -6.12 -1.32
N THR A 282 -6.72 -5.91 -1.51
CA THR A 282 -5.92 -6.60 -2.52
C THR A 282 -4.79 -7.39 -1.87
N PHE A 283 -4.79 -8.69 -2.10
CA PHE A 283 -3.71 -9.59 -1.71
C PHE A 283 -2.79 -9.77 -2.91
N GLN A 284 -1.52 -9.43 -2.76
CA GLN A 284 -0.50 -9.54 -3.80
C GLN A 284 0.56 -10.56 -3.40
N ALA A 285 0.69 -11.63 -4.17
CA ALA A 285 1.89 -12.46 -4.15
C ALA A 285 2.99 -11.69 -4.87
N THR A 286 4.11 -11.43 -4.20
CA THR A 286 5.23 -10.69 -4.78
C THR A 286 6.33 -11.64 -5.22
N ASP A 287 7.11 -11.22 -6.21
CA ASP A 287 8.29 -11.97 -6.65
C ASP A 287 9.44 -11.92 -5.62
N GLU A 288 10.44 -12.80 -5.83
CA GLU A 288 11.60 -12.90 -4.96
C GLU A 288 12.40 -11.59 -4.89
N ALA A 289 12.45 -10.83 -5.99
CA ALA A 289 13.16 -9.54 -6.01
C ALA A 289 12.55 -8.54 -5.03
N PHE A 290 11.21 -8.48 -4.93
CA PHE A 290 10.54 -7.63 -3.95
C PHE A 290 10.91 -8.05 -2.52
N PHE A 291 10.81 -9.34 -2.19
CA PHE A 291 11.18 -9.84 -0.86
C PHE A 291 12.63 -9.48 -0.51
N ASN A 292 13.58 -9.82 -1.39
CA ASN A 292 15.00 -9.58 -1.17
C ASN A 292 15.31 -8.09 -0.98
N TYR A 293 14.67 -7.20 -1.75
CA TYR A 293 14.89 -5.76 -1.66
C TYR A 293 14.47 -5.19 -0.31
N PHE A 294 13.32 -5.62 0.22
CA PHE A 294 12.79 -5.15 1.49
C PHE A 294 13.23 -5.99 2.70
N GLN A 295 13.97 -7.07 2.46
CA GLN A 295 14.57 -7.87 3.51
C GLN A 295 15.54 -7.02 4.35
N GLY A 296 15.46 -7.15 5.68
CA GLY A 296 16.34 -6.42 6.59
C GLY A 296 15.89 -5.00 6.93
N LEU A 297 14.65 -4.63 6.55
CA LEU A 297 14.02 -3.36 6.93
C LEU A 297 14.85 -2.13 6.52
N PRO A 298 15.04 -1.84 5.22
CA PRO A 298 15.80 -0.67 4.78
C PRO A 298 15.29 0.66 5.34
N GLU A 299 13.99 0.74 5.62
CA GLU A 299 13.34 1.88 6.29
C GLU A 299 13.86 2.14 7.71
N PHE A 300 14.43 1.12 8.35
CA PHE A 300 14.93 1.16 9.74
C PHE A 300 16.45 1.08 9.83
N ASN A 301 17.14 0.71 8.75
CA ASN A 301 18.61 0.69 8.68
C ASN A 301 19.14 1.34 7.41
N THR A 302 19.35 2.66 7.48
CA THR A 302 19.86 3.49 6.37
C THR A 302 21.32 3.22 5.99
N PHE A 303 22.03 2.35 6.72
CA PHE A 303 23.44 2.06 6.49
C PHE A 303 23.68 0.83 5.60
N VAL A 304 22.63 0.09 5.25
CA VAL A 304 22.71 -1.09 4.39
C VAL A 304 21.94 -0.82 3.11
N LEU A 305 22.62 -0.95 1.97
CA LEU A 305 21.96 -0.87 0.68
C LEU A 305 20.99 -2.06 0.51
N PRO A 306 19.76 -1.82 0.05
CA PRO A 306 18.83 -2.87 -0.32
C PRO A 306 19.42 -3.86 -1.33
N ALA A 307 18.96 -5.10 -1.32
CA ALA A 307 19.34 -6.11 -2.30
C ALA A 307 18.64 -5.85 -3.65
N SER A 308 19.19 -4.91 -4.41
CA SER A 308 18.77 -4.56 -5.77
C SER A 308 18.99 -5.72 -6.74
N ASN A 309 17.97 -6.05 -7.54
CA ASN A 309 18.09 -6.97 -8.68
C ASN A 309 18.50 -6.26 -9.99
N VAL A 310 18.78 -4.95 -9.93
CA VAL A 310 19.24 -4.17 -11.08
C VAL A 310 20.77 -4.28 -11.21
N VAL A 311 21.22 -4.86 -12.32
CA VAL A 311 22.64 -4.98 -12.71
C VAL A 311 23.08 -3.71 -13.44
N GLY A 312 24.28 -3.21 -13.13
CA GLY A 312 24.81 -1.96 -13.70
C GLY A 312 24.22 -0.68 -13.08
N GLY A 313 23.33 -0.84 -12.08
CA GLY A 313 22.61 0.24 -11.43
C GLY A 313 22.09 -0.12 -10.05
N TYR A 314 21.09 0.61 -9.60
CA TYR A 314 20.32 0.38 -8.38
C TYR A 314 18.81 0.38 -8.68
N GLY A 315 18.00 0.08 -7.67
CA GLY A 315 16.54 0.11 -7.73
C GLY A 315 15.93 -1.28 -7.66
N LEU A 316 14.69 -1.41 -8.14
CA LEU A 316 13.91 -2.63 -8.03
C LEU A 316 13.03 -2.82 -9.28
N VAL A 317 13.22 -3.95 -9.96
CA VAL A 317 12.27 -4.45 -10.95
C VAL A 317 11.54 -5.62 -10.32
N SER A 318 10.27 -5.46 -10.00
CA SER A 318 9.47 -6.45 -9.27
C SER A 318 8.20 -6.80 -10.03
N SER A 319 7.50 -7.83 -9.56
CA SER A 319 6.18 -8.14 -10.08
C SER A 319 5.29 -8.81 -9.05
N SER A 320 3.99 -8.86 -9.35
CA SER A 320 3.01 -9.50 -8.49
C SER A 320 1.88 -10.20 -9.25
N ALA A 321 1.28 -11.19 -8.60
CA ALA A 321 -0.07 -11.67 -8.92
C ALA A 321 -1.01 -11.22 -7.80
N SER A 322 -2.25 -10.86 -8.13
CA SER A 322 -3.15 -10.23 -7.17
C SER A 322 -4.56 -10.80 -7.22
N LYS A 323 -5.18 -10.94 -6.05
CA LYS A 323 -6.62 -11.20 -5.91
C LYS A 323 -7.22 -10.17 -4.96
N SER A 324 -8.39 -9.65 -5.32
CA SER A 324 -9.02 -8.55 -4.60
C SER A 324 -10.48 -8.83 -4.31
N PHE A 325 -10.98 -8.29 -3.20
CA PHE A 325 -12.38 -8.34 -2.79
C PHE A 325 -12.79 -7.05 -2.10
N LEU A 326 -14.09 -6.81 -2.03
CA LEU A 326 -14.69 -5.67 -1.35
C LEU A 326 -15.18 -6.07 0.04
N VAL A 327 -15.02 -5.18 1.02
CA VAL A 327 -15.62 -5.27 2.35
C VAL A 327 -16.10 -3.89 2.78
N TYR A 328 -17.21 -3.83 3.51
CA TYR A 328 -17.69 -2.59 4.10
C TYR A 328 -17.35 -2.55 5.59
N VAL A 329 -16.63 -1.52 6.04
CA VAL A 329 -16.25 -1.35 7.44
C VAL A 329 -17.17 -0.32 8.08
N ALA A 330 -17.96 -0.76 9.05
CA ALA A 330 -18.90 0.09 9.77
C ALA A 330 -18.42 0.38 11.21
N PRO A 331 -18.72 1.57 11.78
CA PRO A 331 -18.57 1.78 13.21
C PRO A 331 -19.56 0.88 13.95
N TYR A 332 -19.10 0.23 15.02
CA TYR A 332 -20.01 -0.46 15.93
C TYR A 332 -20.69 0.54 16.85
N LYS A 333 -22.03 0.54 16.88
CA LYS A 333 -22.84 1.27 17.86
C LYS A 333 -23.53 0.23 18.74
N GLU A 334 -23.34 0.30 20.06
CA GLU A 334 -24.18 -0.47 20.98
C GLU A 334 -25.60 0.13 20.92
N GLU A 335 -26.58 -0.70 20.55
CA GLU A 335 -28.00 -0.33 20.59
C GLU A 335 -28.55 -0.31 22.02
#